data_AF-F8D8F3-F1
#
_entry.id   AF-F8D8F3-F1
#
_cell.length_a   1.000
_cell.length_b   1.000
_cell.length_c   1.000
_cell.angle_alpha   90.00
_cell.angle_beta   90.00
_cell.angle_gamma   90.00
#
_symmetry.space_group_name_H-M   'P 1'
#
loop_
_entity.id
_entity.type
_entity.pdbx_description
1 polymer ?
#
loop_
_entity_poly.entity_id
_entity_poly.type
_entity_poly.pdbx_seq_one_letter_code
_entity_poly.pdbx_strand_id
1 'polypeptide(L)'
;MANIRTYTLIYVALVALATGKFVFFHFDFFTYGMAMAGTMGLIVAKSLLIAGYYQHLVEEPRAITYMMGTAVFMVFLLTIAAGYSIQ
;
A
#
# COMPACT_ATOMS: atom_id res chain seq x y z
N MET A 1 -8.41 19.40 4.37
CA MET A 1 -9.56 19.96 3.60
C MET A 1 -9.58 19.28 2.24
N ALA A 2 -10.54 18.38 2.03
CA ALA A 2 -10.64 17.61 0.80
C ALA A 2 -11.01 18.50 -0.41
N ASN A 3 -10.13 18.57 -1.39
CA ASN A 3 -10.39 19.21 -2.69
C ASN A 3 -10.69 18.13 -3.72
N ILE A 4 -11.82 18.27 -4.43
CA ILE A 4 -12.25 17.32 -5.46
C ILE A 4 -11.17 17.09 -6.53
N ARG A 5 -10.40 18.12 -6.91
CA ARG A 5 -9.32 17.99 -7.89
C ARG A 5 -8.23 17.04 -7.39
N THR A 6 -7.81 17.20 -6.13
CA THR A 6 -6.76 16.38 -5.52
C THR A 6 -7.21 14.93 -5.38
N TYR A 7 -8.43 14.71 -4.90
CA TYR A 7 -8.98 13.36 -4.71
C TYR A 7 -9.23 12.66 -6.04
N THR A 8 -9.67 13.38 -7.08
CA THR A 8 -9.78 12.81 -8.44
C THR A 8 -8.41 12.42 -9.01
N LEU A 9 -7.36 13.22 -8.80
CA LEU A 9 -6.01 12.85 -9.23
C LEU A 9 -5.50 11.60 -8.52
N ILE A 10 -5.71 11.52 -7.20
CA ILE A 10 -5.32 10.34 -6.41
C ILE A 10 -6.14 9.12 -6.84
N TYR A 11 -7.44 9.28 -7.11
CA TYR A 11 -8.28 8.21 -7.64
C TYR A 11 -7.71 7.62 -8.93
N VAL A 12 -7.35 8.47 -9.90
CA VAL A 12 -6.75 8.02 -11.17
C VAL A 12 -5.42 7.31 -10.91
N ALA A 13 -4.59 7.83 -10.00
CA ALA A 13 -3.37 7.15 -9.60
C ALA A 13 -3.64 5.77 -8.97
N LEU A 14 -4.65 5.65 -8.10
CA LEU A 14 -5.04 4.37 -7.50
C LEU A 14 -5.52 3.35 -8.54
N VAL A 15 -6.28 3.80 -9.55
CA VAL A 15 -6.69 2.96 -10.68
C VAL A 15 -5.47 2.50 -11.48
N ALA A 16 -4.54 3.41 -11.79
CA ALA A 16 -3.30 3.08 -12.49
C ALA A 16 -2.44 2.07 -11.70
N LEU A 17 -2.28 2.26 -10.39
CA LEU A 17 -1.54 1.33 -9.52
C LEU A 17 -2.24 -0.04 -9.40
N ALA A 18 -3.57 -0.07 -9.43
CA ALA A 18 -4.34 -1.31 -9.38
C ALA A 18 -4.16 -2.12 -10.67
N THR A 19 -4.37 -1.48 -11.82
CA THR A 19 -4.27 -2.13 -13.14
C THR A 19 -2.82 -2.38 -13.54
N GLY A 20 -1.88 -1.53 -13.14
CA GLY A 20 -0.47 -1.59 -13.52
C GLY A 20 0.23 -2.90 -13.14
N LYS A 21 -0.26 -3.62 -12.13
CA LYS A 21 0.26 -4.96 -11.77
C LYS A 21 0.14 -5.97 -12.92
N PHE A 22 -0.83 -5.77 -13.82
CA PHE A 22 -0.98 -6.57 -15.03
C PHE A 22 0.30 -6.56 -15.87
N VAL A 23 1.00 -5.42 -15.93
CA VAL A 23 2.25 -5.27 -16.70
C VAL A 23 3.31 -6.26 -16.21
N PHE A 24 3.36 -6.53 -14.91
CA PHE A 24 4.38 -7.41 -14.35
C PHE A 24 4.19 -8.89 -14.68
N PHE A 25 2.94 -9.33 -14.86
CA PHE A 25 2.62 -10.75 -15.07
C PHE A 25 2.18 -11.08 -16.50
N HIS A 26 1.84 -10.09 -17.31
CA HIS A 26 1.41 -10.30 -18.69
C HIS A 26 2.56 -10.28 -19.70
N PHE A 27 3.61 -9.53 -19.43
CA PHE A 27 4.74 -9.42 -20.34
C PHE A 27 5.92 -10.29 -19.89
N ASP A 28 6.54 -10.99 -20.84
CA ASP A 28 7.65 -11.93 -20.60
C ASP A 28 8.99 -11.24 -20.23
N PHE A 29 9.01 -9.91 -20.09
CA PHE A 29 10.19 -9.14 -19.71
C PHE A 29 10.59 -9.32 -18.24
N PHE A 30 9.64 -9.71 -17.38
CA PHE A 30 9.86 -9.80 -15.94
C PHE A 30 10.03 -11.25 -15.51
N THR A 31 11.08 -11.52 -14.73
CA THR A 31 11.14 -12.79 -13.98
C THR A 31 10.02 -12.82 -12.93
N TYR A 32 9.61 -14.02 -12.50
CA TYR A 32 8.59 -14.17 -11.46
C TYR A 32 8.93 -13.36 -10.19
N GLY A 33 10.20 -13.41 -9.75
CA GLY A 33 10.67 -12.65 -8.59
C GLY A 33 10.55 -11.13 -8.78
N MET A 34 10.92 -10.62 -9.96
CA MET A 34 10.74 -9.20 -10.29
C MET A 34 9.27 -8.80 -10.36
N ALA A 35 8.42 -9.64 -10.95
CA ALA A 35 6.99 -9.39 -11.07
C ALA A 35 6.30 -9.36 -9.69
N MET A 36 6.68 -10.28 -8.81
CA MET A 36 6.23 -10.32 -7.43
C MET A 36 6.67 -9.08 -6.66
N ALA A 37 7.96 -8.73 -6.71
CA ALA A 37 8.50 -7.55 -6.01
C ALA A 37 7.86 -6.25 -6.50
N GLY A 38 7.70 -6.10 -7.83
CA GLY A 38 7.00 -4.95 -8.41
C GLY A 38 5.56 -4.85 -7.94
N THR A 39 4.85 -5.99 -7.90
CA THR A 39 3.47 -6.05 -7.40
C THR A 39 3.37 -5.67 -5.92
N MET A 40 4.29 -6.15 -5.07
CA MET A 40 4.36 -5.76 -3.66
C MET A 40 4.59 -4.25 -3.53
N GLY A 41 5.49 -3.67 -4.33
CA GLY A 41 5.72 -2.23 -4.38
C GLY A 41 4.45 -1.43 -4.72
N LEU A 42 3.72 -1.85 -5.77
CA LEU A 42 2.45 -1.19 -6.15
C LEU A 42 1.39 -1.31 -5.05
N ILE A 43 1.32 -2.44 -4.34
CA ILE A 43 0.37 -2.61 -3.22
C ILE A 43 0.70 -1.64 -2.10
N VAL A 44 1.97 -1.54 -1.69
CA VAL A 44 2.40 -0.61 -0.63
C VAL A 44 2.08 0.83 -1.01
N ALA A 45 2.44 1.25 -2.23
CA ALA A 45 2.16 2.60 -2.72
C ALA A 45 0.65 2.92 -2.69
N LYS A 46 -0.18 1.98 -3.15
CA LYS A 46 -1.65 2.12 -3.12
C LYS A 46 -2.17 2.26 -1.69
N SER A 47 -1.71 1.41 -0.77
CA SER A 47 -2.13 1.44 0.63
C SER A 47 -1.76 2.76 1.30
N LEU A 48 -0.57 3.31 1.02
CA LEU A 48 -0.14 4.61 1.55
C LEU A 48 -0.99 5.77 1.03
N LEU A 49 -1.33 5.77 -0.26
CA LEU A 49 -2.23 6.79 -0.83
C LEU A 49 -3.63 6.71 -0.23
N ILE A 50 -4.15 5.50 -0.01
CA ILE A 50 -5.46 5.31 0.64
C ILE A 50 -5.41 5.79 2.08
N ALA A 51 -4.43 5.33 2.87
CA ALA A 51 -4.31 5.72 4.27
C ALA A 51 -4.10 7.22 4.43
N GLY A 52 -3.18 7.80 3.66
CA GLY A 52 -2.85 9.21 3.75
C GLY A 52 -4.01 10.14 3.36
N TYR A 53 -4.68 9.84 2.24
CA TYR A 53 -5.67 10.75 1.67
C TYR A 53 -7.11 10.29 1.84
N TYR A 54 -7.46 9.04 1.50
CA TYR A 54 -8.85 8.58 1.60
C TYR A 54 -9.29 8.28 3.04
N GLN A 55 -8.37 7.85 3.90
CA GLN A 55 -8.60 7.74 5.34
C GLN A 55 -8.16 9.01 6.10
N HIS A 56 -7.74 10.05 5.38
CA HIS A 56 -7.38 11.36 5.93
C HIS A 56 -6.25 11.34 6.98
N LEU A 57 -5.40 10.29 7.03
CA LEU A 57 -4.35 10.18 8.04
C LEU A 57 -3.35 11.35 8.04
N VAL A 58 -3.16 12.02 6.89
CA VAL A 58 -2.31 13.22 6.77
C VAL A 58 -2.91 14.43 7.49
N GLU A 59 -4.23 14.48 7.64
CA GLU A 59 -4.95 15.59 8.28
C GLU A 59 -5.16 15.34 9.79
N GLU A 60 -4.98 14.10 10.25
CA GLU A 60 -5.10 13.69 11.64
C GLU A 60 -3.94 14.21 12.52
N PRO A 61 -4.14 14.34 13.85
CA PRO A 61 -3.06 14.73 14.74
C PRO A 61 -1.97 13.66 14.80
N ARG A 62 -0.73 14.08 15.02
CA ARG A 62 0.47 13.22 15.01
C ARG A 62 0.34 11.96 15.87
N ALA A 63 -0.39 12.04 16.98
CA ALA A 63 -0.66 10.89 17.85
C ALA A 63 -1.34 9.73 17.09
N ILE A 64 -2.29 10.03 16.20
CA ILE A 64 -2.98 9.03 15.38
C ILE A 64 -2.03 8.46 14.32
N THR A 65 -1.21 9.30 13.69
CA THR A 65 -0.18 8.83 12.74
C THR A 65 0.80 7.86 13.41
N TYR A 66 1.27 8.16 14.62
CA TYR A 66 2.17 7.27 15.38
C TYR A 66 1.47 5.99 15.83
N MET A 67 0.21 6.08 16.25
CA MET A 67 -0.61 4.92 16.58
C MET A 67 -0.77 4.00 15.38
N MET A 68 -1.06 4.55 14.20
CA MET A 68 -1.21 3.77 12.96
C MET A 68 0.11 3.13 12.52
N GLY A 69 1.23 3.86 12.62
CA GLY A 69 2.57 3.31 12.37
C GLY A 69 2.92 2.17 13.32
N THR A 70 2.59 2.30 14.61
CA THR A 70 2.79 1.26 15.61
C THR A 70 1.91 0.04 15.32
N ALA A 71 0.64 0.24 14.92
CA ALA A 71 -0.25 -0.85 14.53
C ALA A 71 0.31 -1.66 13.35
N VAL A 72 0.80 -0.99 12.30
CA VAL A 72 1.45 -1.66 11.16
C VAL A 72 2.68 -2.45 11.60
N PHE A 73 3.52 -1.86 12.46
CA PHE A 73 4.69 -2.54 13.02
C PHE A 73 4.30 -3.81 13.80
N MET A 74 3.28 -3.74 14.65
CA MET A 74 2.80 -4.89 15.41
C MET A 74 2.22 -5.98 14.51
N VAL A 75 1.53 -5.63 13.42
CA VAL A 75 1.05 -6.61 12.42
C VAL A 75 2.22 -7.36 11.79
N PHE A 76 3.34 -6.69 11.50
CA PHE A 76 4.53 -7.37 10.98
C PHE A 76 5.13 -8.34 11.99
N LEU A 77 5.25 -7.94 13.25
CA LEU A 77 5.72 -8.84 14.31
C LEU A 77 4.82 -10.08 14.44
N LEU A 78 3.50 -9.88 14.43
CA LEU A 78 2.54 -10.98 14.51
C LEU A 78 2.65 -11.92 13.29
N THR A 79 2.81 -11.36 12.09
CA THR A 79 2.95 -12.14 10.85
C THR A 79 4.22 -13.00 10.88
N ILE A 80 5.32 -12.43 11.35
CA ILE A 80 6.59 -13.16 11.51
C ILE A 80 6.44 -14.26 12.57
N ALA A 81 5.86 -13.93 13.72
CA ALA A 81 5.64 -14.90 14.81
C ALA A 81 4.75 -16.06 14.37
N ALA A 82 3.68 -15.78 13.62
CA ALA A 82 2.79 -16.80 13.05
C ALA A 82 3.53 -17.76 12.09
N GLY A 83 4.54 -17.27 11.37
CA GLY A 83 5.39 -18.10 10.52
C GLY A 83 6.15 -19.18 11.28
N TYR A 84 6.54 -18.93 12.54
CA TYR A 84 7.20 -19.92 13.41
C TYR A 84 6.22 -20.84 14.14
N SER A 85 4.94 -20.49 14.24
CA SER A 85 3.93 -21.27 14.97
C SER A 85 3.39 -22.47 14.18
N ILE A 86 3.63 -22.51 12.86
CA ILE A 86 3.09 -23.53 11.95
C ILE A 86 4.11 -24.67 11.73
N GLN A 87 5.39 -24.43 12.04
CA GLN A 87 6.44 -25.46 12.03
C GLN A 87 6.43 -26.25 13.35
#